data_AF-A0A7C5D761-F1
#
_entry.id   AF-A0A7C5D761-F1
#
_cell.length_a   1.000
_cell.length_b   1.000
_cell.length_c   1.000
_cell.angle_alpha   90.00
_cell.angle_beta   90.00
_cell.angle_gamma   90.00
#
_symmetry.space_group_name_H-M   'P 1'
#
loop_
_entity.id
_entity.type
_entity.pdbx_description
1 polymer ?
#
loop_
_entity_poly.entity_id
_entity_poly.type
_entity_poly.pdbx_seq_one_letter_code
_entity_poly.pdbx_strand_id
1 'polypeptide(L)' 'MASLGISRNESVSVKHFGWFKSTVQIMTDRTLIALRNDEAACIEVHKVA' A
#
# COMPACT_ATOMS: atom_id res chain seq x y z
N MET A 1 5.83 -6.59 -8.71
CA MET A 1 5.81 -6.38 -7.24
C MET A 1 7.22 -6.38 -6.63
N ALA A 2 8.15 -7.24 -7.04
CA ALA A 2 9.54 -7.22 -6.54
C ALA A 2 10.31 -5.89 -6.75
N SER A 3 9.90 -5.03 -7.70
CA SER A 3 10.51 -3.72 -7.95
C SER A 3 10.09 -2.60 -6.99
N LEU A 4 9.00 -2.81 -6.23
CA LEU A 4 8.47 -1.81 -5.29
C LEU A 4 8.92 -2.07 -3.86
N GLY A 5 9.74 -3.09 -3.63
CA GLY A 5 10.18 -3.49 -2.29
C GLY A 5 9.11 -4.20 -1.45
N ILE A 6 7.89 -4.39 -1.98
CA ILE A 6 6.80 -5.07 -1.28
C ILE A 6 7.00 -6.59 -1.35
N SER A 7 7.28 -7.22 -0.22
CA SER A 7 7.41 -8.67 -0.10
C SER A 7 6.14 -9.34 0.47
N ARG A 8 5.97 -10.64 0.21
CA ARG A 8 4.91 -11.44 0.88
C ARG A 8 5.17 -11.44 2.39
N ASN A 9 4.13 -11.15 3.18
CA ASN A 9 4.12 -11.02 4.65
C ASN A 9 4.75 -9.74 5.22
N GLU A 10 4.95 -8.71 4.40
CA GLU A 10 5.44 -7.44 4.91
C GLU A 10 4.32 -6.65 5.59
N SER A 11 4.63 -6.04 6.74
CA SER A 11 3.72 -5.15 7.45
C SER A 11 3.56 -3.85 6.67
N VAL A 12 2.32 -3.53 6.31
CA VAL A 12 1.98 -2.30 5.60
C VAL A 12 1.05 -1.44 6.44
N SER A 13 1.41 -0.16 6.59
CA SER A 13 0.60 0.85 7.23
C SER A 13 -0.08 1.73 6.19
N VAL A 14 -1.41 1.72 6.15
CA VAL A 14 -2.17 2.63 5.29
C VAL A 14 -2.18 4.01 5.95
N LYS A 15 -1.48 4.98 5.36
CA LYS A 15 -1.32 6.31 5.97
C LYS A 15 -2.42 7.29 5.57
N HIS A 16 -2.72 7.39 4.27
CA HIS A 16 -3.63 8.42 3.77
C HIS A 16 -4.32 8.01 2.48
N PHE A 17 -5.60 8.34 2.35
CA PHE A 17 -6.28 8.40 1.05
C PHE A 17 -5.95 9.77 0.45
N GLY A 18 -5.37 9.80 -0.75
CA GLY A 18 -5.01 11.05 -1.42
C GLY A 18 -6.23 11.96 -1.59
N TRP A 19 -6.03 13.28 -1.61
CA TRP A 19 -7.11 14.28 -1.64
C TRP A 19 -8.10 14.09 -2.80
N PHE A 20 -7.62 13.51 -3.91
CA PHE A 20 -8.42 13.20 -5.09
C PHE A 20 -9.10 11.82 -5.06
N LYS A 21 -9.05 11.10 -3.93
CA LYS A 21 -9.61 9.75 -3.70
C LYS A 21 -9.18 8.67 -4.70
N SER A 22 -8.30 8.97 -5.65
CA SER A 22 -7.85 8.09 -6.72
C SER A 22 -6.59 7.29 -6.37
N THR A 23 -5.93 7.67 -5.28
CA THR A 23 -4.68 7.04 -4.81
C THR A 23 -4.71 6.76 -3.32
N VAL A 24 -4.17 5.61 -2.92
CA VAL A 24 -3.93 5.20 -1.54
C VAL A 24 -2.44 5.23 -1.26
N GLN A 25 -2.02 5.86 -0.17
CA GLN A 25 -0.64 5.85 0.28
C GLN A 25 -0.44 4.75 1.33
N ILE A 26 0.43 3.80 1.00
CA ILE A 26 0.90 2.76 1.91
C ILE A 26 2.34 3.03 2.31
N MET A 27 2.65 2.83 3.58
CA MET A 27 4.00 2.85 4.11
C MET A 27 4.41 1.41 4.39
N THR A 28 5.49 1.00 3.74
CA THR A 28 6.27 -0.20 4.11
C THR A 28 7.38 0.21 5.08
N ASP A 29 8.09 -0.74 5.67
CA ASP A 29 9.19 -0.45 6.61
C ASP A 29 10.28 0.46 6.02
N ARG A 30 10.41 0.47 4.68
CA ARG A 30 11.49 1.18 3.97
C ARG A 30 11.02 2.29 3.05
N THR A 31 9.75 2.29 2.64
CA THR A 31 9.30 3.11 1.52
C THR A 31 7.84 3.54 1.64
N LEU A 32 7.56 4.80 1.31
CA LEU A 32 6.20 5.28 1.07
C LEU A 32 5.86 5.07 -0.40
N ILE A 33 4.76 4.37 -0.65
CA ILE A 33 4.31 4.03 -1.99
C ILE A 33 2.90 4.60 -2.16
N ALA A 34 2.71 5.39 -3.22
CA ALA A 34 1.39 5.81 -3.65
C ALA A 34 0.89 4.82 -4.70
N LEU A 35 -0.20 4.13 -4.38
CA LEU A 35 -0.89 3.21 -5.28
C LEU A 35 -2.14 3.88 -5.83
N ARG A 36 -2.47 3.61 -7.09
CA ARG A 36 -3.81 3.94 -7.60
C ARG A 36 -4.84 2.94 -7.07
N ASN A 37 -6.12 3.31 -7.09
CA ASN A 37 -7.18 2.45 -6.54
C ASN A 37 -7.30 1.09 -7.25
N ASP A 38 -7.06 1.04 -8.56
CA ASP A 38 -7.03 -0.18 -9.37
C ASP A 38 -5.87 -1.10 -8.95
N GLU A 39 -4.69 -0.53 -8.71
CA GLU A 39 -3.52 -1.25 -8.20
C GLU A 39 -3.74 -1.75 -6.76
N ALA A 40 -4.35 -0.92 -5.91
CA ALA A 40 -4.67 -1.28 -4.53
C ALA A 40 -5.74 -2.38 -4.43
N ALA A 41 -6.69 -2.42 -5.35
CA ALA A 41 -7.72 -3.47 -5.42
C ALA A 41 -7.13 -4.87 -5.69
N CYS A 42 -5.93 -4.95 -6.27
CA CYS A 42 -5.23 -6.21 -6.49
C CYS A 42 -4.42 -6.70 -5.27
N ILE A 43 -4.45 -5.97 -4.15
CA ILE A 43 -3.66 -6.29 -2.94
C ILE A 43 -4.61 -6.74 -1.83
N GLU A 44 -4.45 -7.98 -1.39
CA GLU A 44 -5.13 -8.48 -0.20
C GLU A 44 -4.36 -8.05 1.05
N VAL A 45 -5.03 -7.34 1.96
CA VAL A 45 -4.47 -6.86 3.23
C VAL A 45 -5.21 -7.47 4.40
N HIS A 46 -4.48 -8.06 5.34
CA HIS A 46 -5.02 -8.55 6.60
C HIS A 46 -4.76 -7.52 7.70
N LYS A 47 -5.82 -7.04 8.35
CA LYS A 47 -5.69 -6.11 9.48
C LYS A 47 -5.08 -6.87 10.66
N VAL A 48 -3.91 -6.43 11.11
CA VAL A 48 -3.27 -6.89 12.35
C VAL A 48 -3.67 -5.92 13.47
N ALA A 49 -4.02 -6.47 14.64
CA ALA A 49 -4.59 -5.75 15.78
C ALA A 49 -3.57 -4.87 16.53
#